data_AF-A0A2G1X941-F1
#
_entry.id   AF-A0A2G1X941-F1
#
_cell.length_a   1.000
_cell.length_b   1.000
_cell.length_c   1.000
_cell.angle_alpha   90.00
_cell.angle_beta   90.00
_cell.angle_gamma   90.00
#
_symmetry.space_group_name_H-M   'P 1'
#
loop_
_entity.id
_entity.type
_entity.pdbx_description
1 polymer ?
#
loop_
_entity_poly.entity_id
_entity_poly.type
_entity_poly.pdbx_seq_one_letter_code
_entity_poly.pdbx_strand_id
1 'polypeptide(L)'
;MTDPNDADRVFVDFDNTLTEDNVRYWDGERPDPDEDVIDAVNERYCDGATVVVWTARPWSEAGRIAAHLTEWGVRWHALRCDKGPGDVYIDDKAVRPSEVTER
;
A
#
# COMPACT_ATOMS: atom_id res chain seq x y z
N MET A 1 11.58 -17.00 9.78
CA MET A 1 11.67 -15.57 9.44
C MET A 1 11.96 -15.54 7.95
N THR A 2 10.99 -15.15 7.13
CA THR A 2 11.23 -14.94 5.69
C THR A 2 11.96 -13.62 5.60
N ASP A 3 13.09 -13.57 4.89
CA ASP A 3 13.71 -12.30 4.55
C ASP A 3 12.63 -11.45 3.84
N PRO A 4 12.38 -10.20 4.25
CA PRO A 4 11.43 -9.33 3.56
C PRO A 4 11.70 -9.25 2.05
N ASN A 5 12.93 -9.52 1.61
CA ASN A 5 13.37 -9.51 0.22
C ASN A 5 13.03 -10.80 -0.54
N ASP A 6 12.76 -11.91 0.17
CA ASP A 6 12.29 -13.19 -0.38
C ASP A 6 10.77 -13.39 -0.14
N ALA A 7 10.06 -12.32 0.24
CA ALA A 7 8.64 -12.42 0.54
C ALA A 7 7.79 -12.57 -0.73
N ASP A 8 7.25 -13.77 -0.94
CA ASP A 8 6.33 -14.07 -2.05
C ASP A 8 5.05 -13.20 -2.05
N ARG A 9 4.71 -12.57 -0.92
CA ARG A 9 3.51 -11.75 -0.76
C ARG A 9 3.82 -10.48 0.03
N VAL A 10 3.51 -9.33 -0.57
CA VAL A 10 3.71 -8.01 0.03
C VAL A 10 2.34 -7.38 0.25
N PHE A 11 2.02 -7.07 1.50
CA PHE A 11 0.80 -6.35 1.87
C PHE A 11 1.16 -4.88 2.10
N VAL A 12 0.58 -4.01 1.30
CA VAL A 12 0.93 -2.58 1.28
C VAL A 12 -0.26 -1.77 1.77
N ASP A 13 -0.05 -0.95 2.81
CA ASP A 13 -1.07 -0.01 3.24
C ASP A 13 -1.28 1.09 2.19
N PHE A 14 -2.45 1.71 2.16
CA PHE A 14 -2.76 2.76 1.19
C PHE A 14 -2.46 4.14 1.77
N ASP A 15 -3.24 4.56 2.76
CA ASP A 15 -3.13 5.89 3.37
C ASP A 15 -1.83 6.05 4.15
N ASN A 16 -1.11 7.15 3.92
CA ASN A 16 0.14 7.48 4.61
C ASN A 16 1.21 6.37 4.42
N THR A 17 1.17 5.67 3.29
CA THR A 17 2.14 4.67 2.86
C THR A 17 2.32 4.68 1.35
N LEU A 18 1.26 4.43 0.57
CA LEU A 18 1.28 4.68 -0.89
C LEU A 18 0.93 6.13 -1.23
N THR A 19 0.39 6.85 -0.25
CA THR A 19 0.11 8.29 -0.31
C THR A 19 0.98 9.02 0.70
N GLU A 20 1.31 10.27 0.41
CA GLU A 20 2.12 11.11 1.30
C GLU A 20 1.42 11.38 2.64
N ASP A 21 0.09 11.32 2.66
CA ASP A 21 -0.74 11.67 3.79
C ASP A 21 -2.04 10.84 3.88
N ASN A 22 -2.67 10.89 5.06
CA ASN A 22 -4.02 10.37 5.28
C ASN A 22 -5.03 11.51 5.20
N VAL A 23 -5.78 11.57 4.10
CA VAL A 23 -6.75 12.63 3.82
C VAL A 23 -8.17 12.26 4.23
N ARG A 24 -9.05 13.27 4.36
CA ARG A 24 -10.49 13.05 4.58
C ARG A 24 -11.18 12.72 3.27
N TYR A 25 -10.93 11.53 2.75
CA TYR A 25 -11.49 11.08 1.47
C TYR A 25 -13.03 11.09 1.44
N TRP A 26 -13.69 10.98 2.59
CA TRP A 26 -15.15 11.08 2.71
C TRP A 26 -15.68 12.51 2.47
N ASP A 27 -14.83 13.53 2.63
CA ASP A 27 -15.11 14.93 2.31
C ASP A 27 -14.71 15.28 0.87
N GLY A 28 -14.26 14.29 0.08
CA GLY A 28 -13.85 14.46 -1.32
C GLY A 28 -12.40 14.91 -1.50
N GLU A 29 -11.60 14.93 -0.43
CA GLU A 29 -10.16 15.19 -0.52
C GLU A 29 -9.45 14.07 -1.30
N ARG A 30 -8.51 14.46 -2.16
CA ARG A 30 -7.69 13.55 -2.96
C ARG A 30 -6.26 13.56 -2.38
N PRO A 31 -5.71 12.41 -2.00
CA PRO A 31 -4.32 12.34 -1.55
C PRO A 31 -3.35 12.45 -2.72
N ASP A 32 -2.12 12.85 -2.43
CA ASP A 32 -1.00 12.79 -3.37
C ASP A 32 -0.21 11.48 -3.20
N PRO A 33 0.28 10.89 -4.30
CA PRO A 33 1.02 9.63 -4.26
C PRO A 33 2.43 9.82 -3.69
N ASP A 34 2.91 8.83 -2.94
CA ASP A 34 4.34 8.73 -2.58
C ASP A 34 5.08 7.96 -3.68
N GLU A 35 5.72 8.69 -4.60
CA GLU A 35 6.38 8.10 -5.78
C GLU A 35 7.52 7.13 -5.41
N ASP A 36 8.28 7.42 -4.36
CA ASP A 36 9.39 6.56 -3.92
C ASP A 36 8.87 5.20 -3.44
N VAL A 37 7.78 5.19 -2.66
CA VAL A 37 7.16 3.95 -2.18
C VAL A 37 6.50 3.19 -3.34
N ILE A 38 5.85 3.88 -4.27
CA ILE A 38 5.25 3.26 -5.45
C ILE A 38 6.31 2.55 -6.29
N ASP A 39 7.45 3.19 -6.55
CA ASP A 39 8.54 2.60 -7.32
C ASP A 39 9.11 1.35 -6.62
N ALA A 40 9.32 1.41 -5.31
CA ALA A 40 9.79 0.27 -4.54
C ALA A 40 8.77 -0.90 -4.54
N VAL A 41 7.47 -0.62 -4.44
CA VAL A 41 6.40 -1.64 -4.56
C VAL A 41 6.37 -2.25 -5.96
N ASN A 42 6.54 -1.42 -6.99
CA ASN A 42 6.60 -1.86 -8.38
C ASN A 42 7.82 -2.74 -8.65
N GLU A 43 8.95 -2.46 -8.02
CA GLU A 43 10.13 -3.33 -8.09
C GLU A 43 9.84 -4.70 -7.47
N ARG A 44 9.25 -4.76 -6.27
CA ARG A 44 8.83 -6.04 -5.66
C ARG A 44 7.91 -6.84 -6.56
N TYR A 45 6.96 -6.17 -7.22
CA TYR A 45 6.11 -6.81 -8.21
C TYR A 45 6.93 -7.41 -9.36
N CYS A 46 7.89 -6.64 -9.91
CA CYS A 46 8.74 -7.08 -11.02
C CYS A 46 9.67 -8.25 -10.62
N ASP A 47 10.09 -8.31 -9.36
CA ASP A 47 10.87 -9.41 -8.79
C ASP A 47 10.04 -10.68 -8.53
N GLY A 48 8.73 -10.64 -8.80
CA GLY A 48 7.84 -11.79 -8.72
C GLY A 48 6.99 -11.86 -7.45
N ALA A 49 7.02 -10.85 -6.59
CA ALA A 49 6.18 -10.81 -5.41
C ALA A 49 4.70 -10.57 -5.76
N THR A 50 3.80 -11.25 -5.05
CA THR A 50 2.37 -10.94 -5.09
C THR A 50 2.07 -9.71 -4.23
N VAL A 51 1.90 -8.55 -4.87
CA VAL A 51 1.50 -7.30 -4.20
C VAL A 51 -0.01 -7.26 -3.94
N VAL A 52 -0.41 -7.06 -2.69
CA VAL A 52 -1.78 -6.85 -2.23
C VAL A 52 -1.87 -5.49 -1.55
N VAL A 53 -2.68 -4.58 -2.09
CA VAL A 53 -3.01 -3.34 -1.38
C VAL A 53 -4.04 -3.65 -0.31
N TRP A 54 -3.72 -3.40 0.96
CA TRP A 54 -4.59 -3.72 2.10
C TRP A 54 -4.78 -2.50 3.01
N THR A 55 -5.93 -1.86 2.87
CA THR A 55 -6.26 -0.58 3.53
C THR A 55 -7.38 -0.72 4.55
N ALA A 56 -7.40 0.18 5.53
CA ALA A 56 -8.51 0.35 6.46
C ALA A 56 -9.71 1.08 5.84
N ARG A 57 -9.56 1.71 4.66
CA ARG A 57 -10.70 2.28 3.93
C ARG A 57 -11.76 1.19 3.66
N PRO A 58 -13.06 1.54 3.69
CA PRO A 58 -14.14 0.57 3.50
C PRO A 58 -14.30 0.15 2.03
N TRP A 59 -14.96 -0.99 1.80
CA TRP A 59 -15.23 -1.48 0.44
C TRP A 59 -15.99 -0.50 -0.47
N SER A 60 -16.74 0.45 0.09
CA SER A 60 -17.40 1.51 -0.69
C SER A 60 -16.41 2.39 -1.46
N GLU A 61 -15.15 2.49 -1.00
CA GLU A 61 -14.10 3.28 -1.65
C GLU A 61 -13.26 2.47 -2.65
N ALA A 62 -13.48 1.15 -2.77
CA ALA A 62 -12.63 0.27 -3.57
C ALA A 62 -12.47 0.74 -5.02
N GLY A 63 -13.53 1.27 -5.64
CA GLY A 63 -13.47 1.81 -6.99
C GLY A 63 -12.57 3.05 -7.14
N ARG A 64 -12.57 3.94 -6.14
CA ARG A 64 -11.70 5.13 -6.12
C ARG A 64 -10.25 4.75 -5.85
N ILE A 65 -10.02 3.83 -4.91
CA ILE A 65 -8.68 3.30 -4.63
C ILE A 65 -8.10 2.65 -5.89
N ALA A 66 -8.86 1.76 -6.55
CA ALA A 66 -8.41 1.13 -7.78
C ALA A 66 -8.16 2.14 -8.90
N ALA A 67 -8.96 3.20 -9.00
CA ALA A 67 -8.73 4.29 -9.96
C ALA A 67 -7.40 5.00 -9.68
N HIS A 68 -7.10 5.35 -8.42
CA HIS A 68 -5.82 5.95 -8.04
C HIS A 68 -4.64 5.03 -8.31
N LEU A 69 -4.71 3.77 -7.88
CA LEU A 69 -3.64 2.79 -8.17
C LEU A 69 -3.38 2.65 -9.67
N THR A 70 -4.43 2.70 -10.49
CA THR A 70 -4.31 2.66 -11.96
C THR A 70 -3.70 3.95 -12.52
N GLU A 71 -4.18 5.11 -12.05
CA GLU A 71 -3.73 6.44 -12.46
C GLU A 71 -2.23 6.63 -12.15
N TRP A 72 -1.78 6.17 -10.98
CA TRP A 72 -0.41 6.31 -10.51
C TRP A 72 0.51 5.17 -10.97
N GLY A 73 0.01 4.22 -11.76
CA GLY A 73 0.83 3.14 -12.30
C GLY A 73 1.31 2.13 -11.26
N VAL A 74 0.61 1.98 -10.14
CA VAL A 74 0.94 0.96 -9.12
C VAL A 74 0.65 -0.43 -9.71
N ARG A 75 1.60 -1.35 -9.56
CA ARG A 75 1.47 -2.74 -9.98
C ARG A 75 1.03 -3.60 -8.79
N TRP A 76 -0.18 -4.15 -8.88
CA TRP A 76 -0.81 -4.89 -7.79
C TRP A 76 -1.65 -6.06 -8.32
N HIS A 77 -1.86 -7.08 -7.48
CA HIS A 77 -2.61 -8.28 -7.81
C HIS A 77 -3.99 -8.31 -7.16
N ALA A 78 -4.13 -7.75 -5.95
CA ALA A 78 -5.40 -7.70 -5.23
C ALA A 78 -5.54 -6.44 -4.37
N LEU A 79 -6.78 -6.01 -4.18
CA LEU A 79 -7.18 -4.97 -3.23
C LEU A 79 -7.99 -5.61 -2.11
N ARG A 80 -7.66 -5.27 -0.86
CA ARG A 80 -8.40 -5.65 0.34
C ARG A 80 -8.73 -4.41 1.14
N CYS A 81 -10.00 -4.26 1.47
CA CYS A 81 -10.51 -3.17 2.30
C CYS A 81 -10.88 -3.67 3.69
N ASP A 82 -11.26 -2.74 4.58
CA ASP A 82 -11.63 -3.01 5.97
C ASP A 82 -10.54 -3.74 6.77
N LYS A 83 -9.26 -3.39 6.54
CA LYS A 83 -8.20 -3.66 7.53
C LYS A 83 -8.65 -3.04 8.86
N GLY A 84 -8.56 -3.76 9.98
CA GLY A 84 -9.07 -3.27 11.26
C GLY A 84 -8.42 -1.93 11.64
N PRO A 85 -9.16 -0.81 11.72
CA PRO A 85 -8.58 0.53 11.90
C PRO A 85 -8.00 0.65 13.31
N GLY A 86 -6.68 0.59 13.41
CA GLY A 86 -5.96 0.68 14.69
C GLY A 86 -5.01 1.88 14.69
N ASP A 87 -4.78 2.45 15.88
CA ASP A 87 -3.81 3.53 16.05
C ASP A 87 -2.35 3.05 15.88
N VAL A 88 -2.10 1.78 16.20
CA VAL A 88 -0.79 1.13 16.09
C VAL A 88 -0.96 -0.32 15.68
N TYR A 89 -0.14 -0.78 14.72
CA TYR A 89 0.06 -2.21 14.44
C TYR A 89 1.38 -2.67 15.05
N ILE A 90 1.33 -3.78 15.79
CA ILE A 90 2.52 -4.50 16.26
C ILE A 90 2.52 -5.84 15.53
N ASP A 91 3.40 -5.98 14.55
CA ASP A 91 3.46 -7.13 13.65
C ASP A 91 4.93 -7.48 13.40
N ASP A 92 5.31 -8.75 13.54
CA ASP A 92 6.69 -9.22 13.38
C ASP A 92 7.19 -9.15 11.94
N LYS A 93 6.28 -8.92 10.98
CA LYS A 93 6.58 -8.83 9.54
C LYS A 93 6.37 -7.42 8.98
N ALA A 94 5.95 -6.46 9.80
CA ALA A 94 5.82 -5.08 9.36
C ALA A 94 7.20 -4.44 9.19
N VAL A 95 7.34 -3.68 8.10
CA VAL A 95 8.49 -2.82 7.83
C VAL A 95 7.97 -1.42 7.51
N ARG A 96 8.77 -0.39 7.77
CA ARG A 96 8.44 0.99 7.39
C ARG A 96 8.66 1.19 5.89
N PRO A 97 7.96 2.15 5.25
CA PRO A 97 8.20 2.46 3.84
C PRO A 97 9.67 2.79 3.54
N SER A 98 10.35 3.53 4.42
CA SER A 98 11.78 3.87 4.27
C SER A 98 12.69 2.64 4.19
N GLU A 99 12.37 1.56 4.92
CA GLU A 99 13.16 0.32 4.89
C GLU A 99 12.99 -0.44 3.56
N VAL A 100 11.95 -0.10 2.79
CA VAL A 100 11.70 -0.67 1.46
C VAL A 100 12.37 0.17 0.37
N THR A 101 12.40 1.50 0.53
CA THR A 101 12.97 2.44 -0.46
C THR A 101 14.49 2.60 -0.36
N GLU A 102 15.10 2.38 0.81
CA GLU A 102 16.57 2.47 1.01
C GLU A 102 17.34 1.22 0.56
N ARG A 103 16.78 0.40 -0.33
CA ARG A 103 17.40 -0.83 -0.83
C ARG A 103 18.41 -0.60 -1.96
#